data_AF-A0A931V7N5-F1
#
_entry.id   AF-A0A931V7N5-F1
#
_cell.length_a   1.000
_cell.length_b   1.000
_cell.length_c   1.000
_cell.angle_alpha   90.00
_cell.angle_beta   90.00
_cell.angle_gamma   90.00
#
_symmetry.space_group_name_H-M   'P 1'
#
loop_
_entity.id
_entity.type
_entity.pdbx_description
1 polymer ?
#
loop_
_entity_poly.entity_id
_entity_poly.type
_entity_poly.pdbx_seq_one_letter_code
_entity_poly.pdbx_strand_id
1 'polypeptide(L)'
;MLLDIARQRVQPERATNNRENYRKLWWLFGEYRPGLTAALRQVGSCLVTSGISKHRVFVRVPSTYVFSHNLYVFPLESVTAFAVLQSRVHVSWSDLLSSGLEDRGGYRPTDCFETFPFPQQCGRTVIPELESLGEGLYETRARFMIDTNQGLTKTYNALKDPACDDPRILELRRLHEDMDRAVLAAYGWSDIPVPPYCPTSDAHRAAVQAFEDEVIDRLYVLNAERAREEQRLGTAANTARRADADEETTDDIAETTPRKRRVSHKDKNKDQGKLF
;
A
#
# COMPACT_ATOMS: atom_id res chain seq x y z
N MET A 1 -1.76 20.95 29.00
CA MET A 1 -0.65 21.63 28.31
C MET A 1 -0.71 21.49 26.78
N LEU A 2 -0.75 20.28 26.18
CA LEU A 2 -0.92 20.15 24.71
C LEU A 2 -2.38 20.33 24.23
N LEU A 3 -3.35 19.81 24.98
CA LEU A 3 -4.78 19.98 24.70
C LEU A 3 -5.22 21.45 24.74
N ASP A 4 -4.64 22.26 25.63
CA ASP A 4 -4.96 23.69 25.76
C ASP A 4 -4.48 24.48 24.54
N ILE A 5 -3.31 24.15 24.02
CA ILE A 5 -2.79 24.72 22.76
C ILE A 5 -3.72 24.38 21.59
N ALA A 6 -4.17 23.13 21.51
CA ALA A 6 -5.10 22.70 20.47
C ALA A 6 -6.45 23.43 20.57
N ARG A 7 -7.00 23.61 21.78
CA ARG A 7 -8.23 24.39 22.00
C ARG A 7 -8.07 25.87 21.65
N GLN A 8 -6.92 26.48 21.93
CA GLN A 8 -6.71 27.90 21.66
C GLN A 8 -6.38 28.19 20.19
N ARG A 9 -5.73 27.27 19.48
CA ARG A 9 -5.22 27.52 18.12
C ARG A 9 -5.97 26.75 17.03
N VAL A 10 -6.28 25.47 17.26
CA VAL A 10 -6.86 24.59 16.24
C VAL A 10 -8.39 24.68 16.22
N GLN A 11 -9.03 24.69 17.39
CA GLN A 11 -10.49 24.73 17.49
C GLN A 11 -11.12 25.97 16.82
N PRO A 12 -10.61 27.22 17.00
CA PRO A 12 -11.21 28.39 16.37
C PRO A 12 -11.09 28.35 14.84
N GLU A 13 -9.95 27.91 14.32
CA GLU A 13 -9.71 27.75 12.88
C GLU A 13 -10.66 26.69 12.30
N ARG A 14 -10.72 25.50 12.91
CA ARG A 14 -11.60 24.40 12.48
C ARG A 14 -13.07 24.76 12.57
N ALA A 15 -13.49 25.61 13.51
CA ALA A 15 -14.88 26.07 13.65
C ALA A 15 -15.40 26.85 12.42
N THR A 16 -14.49 27.42 11.61
CA THR A 16 -14.84 28.11 10.34
C THR A 16 -15.00 27.17 9.14
N ASN A 17 -14.69 25.88 9.30
CA ASN A 17 -14.72 24.95 8.18
C ASN A 17 -16.16 24.63 7.74
N ASN A 18 -16.39 24.55 6.43
CA ASN A 18 -17.71 24.24 5.87
C ASN A 18 -18.23 22.85 6.28
N ARG A 19 -17.33 21.87 6.48
CA ARG A 19 -17.68 20.50 6.86
C ARG A 19 -18.01 20.43 8.36
N GLU A 20 -19.21 19.98 8.70
CA GLU A 20 -19.69 19.92 10.09
C GLU A 20 -18.84 19.03 11.00
N ASN A 21 -18.40 17.87 10.51
CA ASN A 21 -17.55 16.94 11.26
C ASN A 21 -16.23 17.60 11.70
N TYR A 22 -15.65 18.48 10.87
CA TYR A 22 -14.38 19.14 11.17
C TYR A 22 -14.56 20.20 12.27
N ARG A 23 -15.76 20.80 12.37
CA ARG A 23 -16.12 21.75 13.42
C ARG A 23 -16.39 21.05 14.74
N LYS A 24 -17.20 19.98 14.71
CA LYS A 24 -17.65 19.25 15.91
C LYS A 24 -16.53 18.39 16.51
N LEU A 25 -15.79 17.68 15.68
CA LEU A 25 -14.70 16.78 16.08
C LEU A 25 -13.34 17.41 15.74
N TRP A 26 -13.15 18.68 16.11
CA TRP A 26 -11.99 19.49 15.75
C TRP A 26 -10.64 18.91 16.21
N TRP A 27 -10.66 17.99 17.18
CA TRP A 27 -9.49 17.28 17.69
C TRP A 27 -9.13 16.02 16.87
N LEU A 28 -10.00 15.58 15.96
CA LEU A 28 -9.75 14.45 15.07
C LEU A 28 -9.14 14.93 13.76
N PHE A 29 -8.28 14.10 13.19
CA PHE A 29 -7.75 14.33 11.85
C PHE A 29 -8.91 14.32 10.84
N GLY A 30 -8.85 15.23 9.87
CA GLY A 30 -10.02 15.69 9.09
C GLY A 30 -10.86 14.55 8.52
N GLU A 31 -10.24 13.58 7.85
CA GLU A 31 -10.98 12.44 7.31
C GLU A 31 -10.71 11.20 8.14
N TYR A 32 -11.74 10.79 8.89
CA TYR A 32 -11.80 9.45 9.43
C TYR A 32 -11.75 8.47 8.25
N ARG A 33 -10.97 7.40 8.35
CA ARG A 33 -10.93 6.32 7.34
C ARG A 33 -11.80 5.15 7.85
N PRO A 34 -13.15 5.24 7.79
CA PRO A 34 -14.02 4.24 8.37
C PRO A 34 -13.85 2.89 7.69
N GLY A 35 -13.65 2.85 6.37
CA GLY A 35 -13.39 1.60 5.62
C GLY A 35 -12.13 0.89 6.12
N LEU A 36 -11.01 1.62 6.23
CA LEU A 36 -9.77 1.07 6.79
C LEU A 36 -9.97 0.60 8.23
N THR A 37 -10.63 1.39 9.07
CA THR A 37 -10.88 1.03 10.47
C THR A 37 -11.75 -0.22 10.58
N ALA A 38 -12.78 -0.33 9.76
CA ALA A 38 -13.66 -1.50 9.71
C ALA A 38 -12.90 -2.75 9.26
N ALA A 39 -12.04 -2.63 8.24
CA ALA A 39 -11.20 -3.72 7.77
C ALA A 39 -10.18 -4.17 8.83
N LEU A 40 -9.54 -3.21 9.52
CA LEU A 40 -8.55 -3.48 10.57
C LEU A 40 -9.16 -4.13 11.80
N ARG A 41 -10.45 -3.91 12.11
CA ARG A 41 -11.14 -4.59 13.23
C ARG A 41 -11.30 -6.09 13.01
N GLN A 42 -11.22 -6.56 11.76
CA GLN A 42 -11.37 -7.98 11.42
C GLN A 42 -10.05 -8.76 11.52
N VAL A 43 -8.94 -8.07 11.81
CA VAL A 43 -7.59 -8.65 11.82
C VAL A 43 -6.84 -8.21 13.08
N GLY A 44 -6.06 -9.08 13.68
CA GLY A 44 -5.14 -8.77 14.78
C GLY A 44 -3.85 -8.07 14.32
N SER A 45 -3.44 -8.28 13.06
CA SER A 45 -2.28 -7.61 12.48
C SER A 45 -2.52 -7.16 11.03
N CYS A 46 -1.68 -6.28 10.53
CA CYS A 46 -1.73 -5.82 9.15
C CYS A 46 -0.32 -5.62 8.60
N LEU A 47 -0.20 -5.62 7.27
CA LEU A 47 1.03 -5.26 6.59
C LEU A 47 1.04 -3.77 6.32
N VAL A 48 2.21 -3.16 6.45
CA VAL A 48 2.42 -1.76 6.12
C VAL A 48 3.70 -1.55 5.32
N THR A 49 3.69 -0.56 4.43
CA THR A 49 4.86 -0.04 3.72
C THR A 49 4.87 1.48 3.76
N SER A 50 6.07 2.07 3.74
CA SER A 50 6.22 3.51 3.49
C SER A 50 5.82 3.85 2.06
N GLY A 51 5.17 5.00 1.87
CA GLY A 51 4.84 5.51 0.55
C GLY A 51 6.04 5.98 -0.25
N ILE A 52 7.08 6.50 0.42
CA ILE A 52 8.35 6.89 -0.21
C ILE A 52 9.49 6.24 0.57
N SER A 53 10.35 5.49 -0.11
CA SER A 53 11.49 4.82 0.52
C SER A 53 12.58 4.47 -0.50
N LYS A 54 13.84 4.42 -0.04
CA LYS A 54 14.97 3.87 -0.81
C LYS A 54 14.83 2.35 -1.03
N HIS A 55 14.21 1.66 -0.07
CA HIS A 55 14.00 0.22 -0.13
C HIS A 55 12.52 -0.09 0.04
N ARG A 56 11.97 -0.90 -0.87
CA ARG A 56 10.61 -1.42 -0.74
C ARG A 56 10.61 -2.54 0.30
N VAL A 57 10.00 -2.25 1.45
CA VAL A 57 9.99 -3.17 2.59
C VAL A 57 8.61 -3.18 3.22
N PHE A 58 8.08 -4.38 3.43
CA PHE A 58 6.83 -4.60 4.13
C PHE A 58 7.12 -5.09 5.56
N VAL A 59 6.32 -4.59 6.51
CA VAL A 59 6.37 -5.00 7.91
C VAL A 59 4.99 -5.34 8.43
N ARG A 60 4.93 -6.32 9.34
CA ARG A 60 3.71 -6.76 10.01
C ARG A 60 3.63 -6.06 11.36
N VAL A 61 2.52 -5.37 11.60
CA VAL A 61 2.30 -4.57 12.82
C VAL A 61 0.91 -4.82 13.39
N PRO A 62 0.66 -4.58 14.68
CA PRO A 62 -0.67 -4.68 15.25
C PRO A 62 -1.66 -3.74 14.54
N SER A 63 -2.87 -4.24 14.28
CA SER A 63 -3.95 -3.45 13.66
C SER A 63 -4.48 -2.31 14.55
N THR A 64 -4.08 -2.31 15.83
CA THR A 64 -4.45 -1.31 16.84
C THR A 64 -3.61 -0.03 16.77
N TYR A 65 -2.56 0.00 15.96
CA TYR A 65 -1.71 1.18 15.80
C TYR A 65 -2.44 2.31 15.08
N VAL A 66 -2.02 3.55 15.35
CA VAL A 66 -2.46 4.73 14.61
C VAL A 66 -1.45 5.01 13.51
N PHE A 67 -1.86 4.84 12.26
CA PHE A 67 -0.99 5.00 11.09
C PHE A 67 -0.92 6.46 10.63
N SER A 68 0.29 6.90 10.30
CA SER A 68 0.52 8.24 9.72
C SER A 68 0.19 8.27 8.22
N HIS A 69 0.06 9.48 7.66
CA HIS A 69 -0.41 9.74 6.30
C HIS A 69 0.45 9.14 5.17
N ASN A 70 1.76 9.02 5.34
CA ASN A 70 2.67 8.49 4.31
C ASN A 70 3.01 6.99 4.53
N LEU A 71 2.01 6.23 5.00
CA LEU A 71 2.06 4.78 5.15
C LEU A 71 0.85 4.17 4.45
N TYR A 72 1.07 3.10 3.70
CA TYR A 72 0.01 2.30 3.12
C TYR A 72 -0.21 1.05 3.97
N VAL A 73 -1.47 0.78 4.28
CA VAL A 73 -1.89 -0.27 5.22
C VAL A 73 -2.73 -1.30 4.47
N PHE A 74 -2.31 -2.56 4.55
CA PHE A 74 -3.00 -3.70 3.95
C PHE A 74 -3.58 -4.57 5.07
N PRO A 75 -4.92 -4.73 5.17
CA PRO A 75 -5.57 -5.59 6.15
C PRO A 75 -5.43 -7.07 5.74
N LEU A 76 -4.18 -7.54 5.66
CA LEU A 76 -3.76 -8.89 5.31
C LEU A 76 -2.91 -9.43 6.46
N GLU A 77 -3.28 -10.60 6.98
CA GLU A 77 -2.60 -11.24 8.12
C GLU A 77 -1.65 -12.36 7.70
N SER A 78 -1.94 -13.01 6.56
CA SER A 78 -1.17 -14.15 6.08
C SER A 78 0.27 -13.77 5.78
N VAL A 79 1.20 -14.65 6.14
CA VAL A 79 2.62 -14.50 5.77
C VAL A 79 2.81 -14.69 4.26
N THR A 80 1.90 -15.40 3.60
CA THR A 80 1.84 -15.55 2.15
C THR A 80 1.74 -14.19 1.47
N ALA A 81 0.82 -13.33 1.91
CA ALA A 81 0.71 -11.97 1.38
C ALA A 81 1.99 -11.16 1.63
N PHE A 82 2.62 -11.31 2.80
CA PHE A 82 3.91 -10.70 3.08
C PHE A 82 4.99 -11.18 2.09
N ALA A 83 5.12 -12.49 1.90
CA ALA A 83 6.13 -13.08 1.04
C ALA A 83 5.96 -12.62 -0.42
N VAL A 84 4.73 -12.63 -0.92
CA VAL A 84 4.41 -12.13 -2.27
C VAL A 84 4.77 -10.66 -2.42
N LEU A 85 4.32 -9.80 -1.50
CA LEU A 85 4.58 -8.36 -1.58
C LEU A 85 6.06 -8.00 -1.34
N GLN A 86 6.78 -8.77 -0.52
CA GLN A 86 8.19 -8.55 -0.22
C GLN A 86 9.14 -9.09 -1.32
N SER A 87 8.64 -9.97 -2.19
CA SER A 87 9.42 -10.58 -3.28
C SER A 87 9.85 -9.57 -4.34
N ARG A 88 10.94 -9.89 -5.04
CA ARG A 88 11.37 -9.10 -6.21
C ARG A 88 10.34 -9.12 -7.34
N VAL A 89 9.45 -10.11 -7.41
CA VAL A 89 8.34 -10.15 -8.38
C VAL A 89 7.41 -8.95 -8.20
N HIS A 90 6.99 -8.66 -6.97
CA HIS A 90 6.16 -7.48 -6.68
C HIS A 90 6.95 -6.18 -6.77
N VAL A 91 8.23 -6.20 -6.37
CA VAL A 91 9.09 -5.00 -6.44
C VAL A 91 9.24 -4.54 -7.90
N SER A 92 9.56 -5.44 -8.84
CA SER A 92 9.68 -5.12 -10.27
C SER A 92 8.41 -4.48 -10.83
N TRP A 93 7.23 -5.02 -10.47
CA TRP A 93 5.94 -4.44 -10.85
C TRP A 93 5.73 -3.05 -10.24
N SER A 94 6.01 -2.93 -8.93
CA SER A 94 5.78 -1.68 -8.21
C SER A 94 6.70 -0.56 -8.68
N ASP A 95 7.96 -0.87 -9.00
CA ASP A 95 8.96 0.09 -9.45
C ASP A 95 8.69 0.53 -10.91
N LEU A 96 8.12 -0.35 -11.75
CA LEU A 96 7.71 0.00 -13.11
C LEU A 96 6.52 0.97 -13.12
N LEU A 97 5.51 0.73 -12.29
CA LEU A 97 4.24 1.46 -12.35
C LEU A 97 4.15 2.64 -11.39
N SER A 98 4.89 2.64 -10.29
CA SER A 98 4.84 3.74 -9.32
C SER A 98 5.86 4.81 -9.64
N SER A 99 5.40 6.06 -9.80
CA SER A 99 6.31 7.20 -9.89
C SER A 99 7.00 7.50 -8.55
N GLY A 100 8.27 7.88 -8.60
CA GLY A 100 9.10 8.19 -7.44
C GLY A 100 9.34 9.69 -7.21
N LEU A 101 10.18 9.99 -6.22
CA LEU A 101 10.72 11.32 -5.95
C LEU A 101 12.25 11.23 -5.96
N GLU A 102 12.90 11.90 -6.91
CA GLU A 102 14.35 11.84 -7.12
C GLU A 102 14.82 10.38 -7.31
N ASP A 103 15.68 9.89 -6.41
CA ASP A 103 16.24 8.53 -6.38
C ASP A 103 15.40 7.56 -5.52
N ARG A 104 14.28 8.01 -4.94
CA ARG A 104 13.43 7.21 -4.04
C ARG A 104 12.17 6.75 -4.74
N GLY A 105 11.96 5.43 -4.74
CA GLY A 105 10.77 4.80 -5.27
C GLY A 105 9.51 5.16 -4.48
N GLY A 106 8.48 5.62 -5.20
CA GLY A 106 7.14 5.78 -4.65
C GLY A 106 6.40 4.44 -4.61
N TYR A 107 5.39 4.34 -3.75
CA TYR A 107 4.42 3.26 -3.79
C TYR A 107 3.05 3.87 -3.90
N ARG A 108 2.33 3.61 -4.99
CA ARG A 108 0.97 4.11 -5.15
C ARG A 108 0.07 2.90 -5.32
N PRO A 109 -0.72 2.51 -4.29
CA PRO A 109 -1.51 1.29 -4.35
C PRO A 109 -2.44 1.21 -5.55
N THR A 110 -3.03 2.34 -5.96
CA THR A 110 -3.87 2.44 -7.16
C THR A 110 -3.13 2.06 -8.43
N ASP A 111 -1.85 2.39 -8.51
CA ASP A 111 -1.05 2.21 -9.72
C ASP A 111 -0.45 0.80 -9.76
N CYS A 112 0.01 0.29 -8.61
CA CYS A 112 0.71 -1.00 -8.52
C CYS A 112 -0.06 -2.11 -7.82
N PHE A 113 -0.59 -1.89 -6.61
CA PHE A 113 -1.16 -2.96 -5.78
C PHE A 113 -2.51 -3.44 -6.30
N GLU A 114 -3.41 -2.51 -6.65
CA GLU A 114 -4.75 -2.82 -7.15
C GLU A 114 -4.70 -3.54 -8.50
N THR A 115 -3.67 -3.27 -9.28
CA THR A 115 -3.41 -3.88 -10.60
C THR A 115 -2.49 -5.10 -10.51
N PHE A 116 -1.95 -5.43 -9.33
CA PHE A 116 -0.98 -6.52 -9.19
C PHE A 116 -1.69 -7.88 -9.23
N PRO A 117 -1.38 -8.76 -10.20
CA PRO A 117 -1.99 -10.07 -10.26
C PRO A 117 -1.29 -11.01 -9.27
N PHE A 118 -1.85 -11.20 -8.06
CA PHE A 118 -1.39 -12.18 -7.06
C PHE A 118 -1.26 -13.61 -7.61
N PRO A 119 -0.41 -14.52 -7.09
CA PRO A 119 -0.25 -15.87 -7.66
C PRO A 119 -1.55 -16.67 -7.73
N GLN A 120 -2.41 -16.53 -6.72
CA GLN A 120 -3.76 -17.12 -6.71
C GLN A 120 -4.82 -16.03 -6.92
N GLN A 121 -5.96 -16.39 -7.49
CA GLN A 121 -7.07 -15.45 -7.75
C GLN A 121 -7.55 -14.75 -6.47
N CYS A 122 -7.58 -15.48 -5.35
CA CYS A 122 -7.77 -14.86 -4.05
C CYS A 122 -6.40 -14.55 -3.44
N GLY A 123 -6.05 -13.27 -3.34
CA GLY A 123 -4.80 -12.80 -2.72
C GLY A 123 -4.69 -13.09 -1.21
N ARG A 124 -5.73 -13.65 -0.58
CA ARG A 124 -5.73 -14.15 0.81
C ARG A 124 -5.49 -15.66 0.90
N THR A 125 -5.33 -16.35 -0.23
CA THR A 125 -5.06 -17.79 -0.24
C THR A 125 -3.72 -18.05 0.44
N VAL A 126 -3.73 -18.93 1.43
CA VAL A 126 -2.52 -19.33 2.15
C VAL A 126 -1.78 -20.39 1.34
N ILE A 127 -0.49 -20.17 1.12
CA ILE A 127 0.41 -21.10 0.44
C ILE A 127 1.44 -21.55 1.48
N PRO A 128 1.38 -22.81 1.97
CA PRO A 128 2.19 -23.26 3.12
C PRO A 128 3.70 -23.03 2.97
N GLU A 129 4.24 -23.22 1.76
CA GLU A 129 5.66 -22.99 1.48
C GLU A 129 6.04 -21.50 1.63
N LEU A 130 5.18 -20.59 1.17
CA LEU A 130 5.36 -19.14 1.34
C LEU A 130 5.18 -18.69 2.78
N GLU A 131 4.30 -19.33 3.56
CA GLU A 131 4.21 -19.07 5.00
C GLU A 131 5.53 -19.41 5.70
N SER A 132 6.08 -20.59 5.43
CA SER A 132 7.32 -21.04 6.07
C SER A 132 8.52 -20.16 5.69
N LEU A 133 8.71 -19.87 4.41
CA LEU A 133 9.84 -19.06 3.93
C LEU A 133 9.69 -17.60 4.32
N GLY A 134 8.48 -17.05 4.22
CA GLY A 134 8.19 -15.68 4.61
C GLY A 134 8.41 -15.45 6.10
N GLU A 135 7.99 -16.38 6.97
CA GLU A 135 8.20 -16.25 8.41
C GLU A 135 9.69 -16.40 8.74
N GLY A 136 10.38 -17.36 8.13
CA GLY A 136 11.83 -17.52 8.29
C GLY A 136 12.63 -16.26 7.91
N LEU A 137 12.28 -15.61 6.80
CA LEU A 137 12.85 -14.32 6.41
C LEU A 137 12.52 -13.22 7.43
N TYR A 138 11.24 -13.11 7.81
CA TYR A 138 10.76 -12.06 8.70
C TYR A 138 11.44 -12.12 10.08
N GLU A 139 11.45 -13.30 10.69
CA GLU A 139 12.05 -13.53 12.01
C GLU A 139 13.57 -13.35 11.98
N THR A 140 14.25 -13.88 10.95
CA THR A 140 15.71 -13.71 10.80
C THR A 140 16.09 -12.24 10.67
N ARG A 141 15.32 -11.48 9.88
CA ARG A 141 15.52 -10.03 9.72
C ARG A 141 15.26 -9.29 11.03
N ALA A 142 14.16 -9.60 11.72
CA ALA A 142 13.80 -8.97 12.98
C ALA A 142 14.86 -9.22 14.06
N ARG A 143 15.32 -10.47 14.20
CA ARG A 143 16.40 -10.83 15.12
C ARG A 143 17.70 -10.08 14.79
N PHE A 144 18.12 -10.05 13.53
CA PHE A 144 19.31 -9.30 13.11
C PHE A 144 19.22 -7.82 13.49
N MET A 145 18.07 -7.18 13.25
CA MET A 145 17.84 -5.77 13.59
C MET A 145 17.93 -5.50 15.09
N ILE A 146 17.36 -6.39 15.91
CA ILE A 146 17.43 -6.29 17.38
C ILE A 146 18.87 -6.48 17.85
N ASP A 147 19.53 -7.57 17.43
CA ASP A 147 20.88 -7.94 17.84
C ASP A 147 21.92 -6.87 17.48
N THR A 148 21.71 -6.15 16.38
CA THR A 148 22.64 -5.12 15.89
C THR A 148 22.21 -3.70 16.25
N ASN A 149 21.03 -3.52 16.86
CA ASN A 149 20.39 -2.23 17.13
C ASN A 149 20.29 -1.34 15.88
N GLN A 150 19.72 -1.88 14.80
CA GLN A 150 19.61 -1.20 13.50
C GLN A 150 18.21 -1.26 12.92
N GLY A 151 17.81 -0.18 12.24
CA GLY A 151 16.57 -0.12 11.49
C GLY A 151 16.64 -0.80 10.12
N LEU A 152 15.48 -0.86 9.45
CA LEU A 152 15.33 -1.45 8.11
C LEU A 152 16.30 -0.83 7.10
N THR A 153 16.42 0.50 7.06
CA THR A 153 17.28 1.18 6.07
C THR A 153 18.73 0.70 6.15
N LYS A 154 19.30 0.61 7.35
CA LYS A 154 20.69 0.18 7.52
C LYS A 154 20.86 -1.31 7.18
N THR A 155 19.88 -2.13 7.55
CA THR A 155 19.83 -3.56 7.21
C THR A 155 19.79 -3.78 5.70
N TYR A 156 18.90 -3.08 4.98
CA TYR A 156 18.76 -3.22 3.53
C TYR A 156 19.88 -2.54 2.74
N ASN A 157 20.54 -1.52 3.29
CA ASN A 157 21.80 -1.02 2.74
C ASN A 157 22.88 -2.13 2.77
N ALA A 158 23.04 -2.84 3.89
CA ALA A 158 23.99 -3.94 4.00
C ALA A 158 23.62 -5.12 3.07
N LEU A 159 22.34 -5.44 2.93
CA LEU A 159 21.88 -6.46 1.97
C LEU A 159 22.28 -6.13 0.52
N LYS A 160 22.31 -4.85 0.15
CA LYS A 160 22.68 -4.37 -1.18
C LYS A 160 24.18 -4.01 -1.33
N ASP A 161 24.99 -4.15 -0.28
CA ASP A 161 26.42 -3.83 -0.30
C ASP A 161 27.29 -5.06 -0.65
N PRO A 162 27.94 -5.12 -1.83
CA PRO A 162 28.80 -6.22 -2.21
C PRO A 162 29.97 -6.48 -1.26
N ALA A 163 30.42 -5.46 -0.53
CA ALA A 163 31.52 -5.57 0.42
C ALA A 163 31.08 -6.15 1.77
N CYS A 164 29.77 -6.27 2.03
CA CYS A 164 29.25 -6.85 3.26
C CYS A 164 29.28 -8.38 3.20
N ASP A 165 30.11 -8.97 4.06
CA ASP A 165 30.36 -10.40 4.21
C ASP A 165 29.86 -10.99 5.54
N ASP A 166 29.10 -10.22 6.35
CA ASP A 166 28.48 -10.72 7.59
C ASP A 166 27.62 -11.96 7.25
N PRO A 167 27.91 -13.14 7.83
CA PRO A 167 27.18 -14.37 7.53
C PRO A 167 25.66 -14.24 7.69
N ARG A 168 25.19 -13.38 8.61
CA ARG A 168 23.75 -13.13 8.82
C ARG A 168 23.14 -12.31 7.68
N ILE A 169 23.90 -11.40 7.09
CA ILE A 169 23.47 -10.67 5.88
C ILE A 169 23.47 -11.61 4.68
N LEU A 170 24.48 -12.48 4.53
CA LEU A 170 24.50 -13.49 3.49
C LEU A 170 23.31 -14.45 3.58
N GLU A 171 22.95 -14.86 4.80
CA GLU A 171 21.74 -15.68 5.02
C GLU A 171 20.45 -14.93 4.66
N LEU A 172 20.35 -13.65 5.02
CA LEU A 172 19.19 -12.83 4.61
C LEU A 172 19.08 -12.68 3.08
N ARG A 173 20.21 -12.58 2.34
CA ARG A 173 20.22 -12.60 0.87
C ARG A 173 19.66 -13.92 0.35
N ARG A 174 20.15 -15.05 0.91
CA ARG A 174 19.70 -16.40 0.54
C ARG A 174 18.20 -16.61 0.81
N LEU A 175 17.70 -16.16 1.95
CA LEU A 175 16.28 -16.24 2.31
C LEU A 175 15.40 -15.41 1.37
N HIS A 176 15.86 -14.24 0.95
CA HIS A 176 15.16 -13.47 -0.09
C HIS A 176 15.11 -14.22 -1.42
N GLU A 177 16.22 -14.81 -1.86
CA GLU A 177 16.27 -15.60 -3.09
C GLU A 177 15.41 -16.87 -3.04
N ASP A 178 15.36 -17.56 -1.89
CA ASP A 178 14.47 -18.70 -1.67
C ASP A 178 13.00 -18.28 -1.74
N MET A 179 12.65 -17.18 -1.08
CA MET A 179 11.29 -16.63 -1.13
C MET A 179 10.91 -16.23 -2.56
N ASP A 180 11.80 -15.59 -3.32
CA ASP A 180 11.55 -15.25 -4.73
C ASP A 180 11.29 -16.50 -5.58
N ARG A 181 12.09 -17.57 -5.40
CA ARG A 181 11.88 -18.85 -6.07
C ARG A 181 10.52 -19.46 -5.75
N ALA A 182 10.12 -19.43 -4.47
CA ALA A 182 8.83 -19.97 -4.04
C ALA A 182 7.66 -19.12 -4.56
N VAL A 183 7.82 -17.80 -4.65
CA VAL A 183 6.80 -16.93 -5.26
C VAL A 183 6.64 -17.26 -6.74
N LEU A 184 7.75 -17.37 -7.49
CA LEU A 184 7.70 -17.82 -8.89
C LEU A 184 7.03 -19.19 -9.04
N ALA A 185 7.35 -20.15 -8.16
CA ALA A 185 6.70 -21.45 -8.16
C ALA A 185 5.19 -21.35 -7.91
N ALA A 186 4.74 -20.44 -7.04
CA ALA A 186 3.31 -20.19 -6.80
C ALA A 186 2.58 -19.61 -8.03
N TYR A 187 3.30 -18.93 -8.93
CA TYR A 187 2.81 -18.53 -10.26
C TYR A 187 2.91 -19.62 -11.33
N GLY A 188 3.64 -20.72 -11.05
CA GLY A 188 4.00 -21.74 -12.04
C GLY A 188 5.17 -21.34 -12.95
N TRP A 189 5.98 -20.36 -12.53
CA TRP A 189 7.10 -19.79 -13.30
C TRP A 189 8.47 -20.23 -12.78
N SER A 190 8.58 -21.49 -12.36
CA SER A 190 9.83 -22.08 -11.84
C SER A 190 10.97 -22.13 -12.87
N ASP A 191 10.68 -21.85 -14.14
CA ASP A 191 11.62 -21.76 -15.24
C ASP A 191 12.41 -20.43 -15.26
N ILE A 192 11.93 -19.39 -14.57
CA ILE A 192 12.63 -18.11 -14.45
C ILE A 192 13.78 -18.26 -13.43
N PRO A 193 15.05 -18.05 -13.84
CA PRO A 193 16.17 -18.14 -12.91
C PRO A 193 16.18 -16.94 -11.95
N VAL A 194 16.25 -17.20 -10.65
CA VAL A 194 16.38 -16.15 -9.63
C VAL A 194 17.83 -15.66 -9.56
N PRO A 195 18.12 -14.38 -9.86
CA PRO A 195 19.47 -13.84 -9.82
C PRO A 195 19.91 -13.58 -8.38
N PRO A 196 21.22 -13.46 -8.12
CA PRO A 196 21.75 -13.10 -6.80
C PRO A 196 21.10 -11.81 -6.27
N TYR A 197 20.81 -11.76 -4.98
CA TYR A 197 20.18 -10.59 -4.36
C TYR A 197 21.08 -9.35 -4.44
N CYS A 198 22.40 -9.54 -4.31
CA CYS A 198 23.40 -8.48 -4.40
C CYS A 198 24.31 -8.73 -5.62
N PRO A 199 24.03 -8.09 -6.78
CA PRO A 199 24.79 -8.33 -8.00
C PRO A 199 26.18 -7.70 -7.93
N THR A 200 27.21 -8.53 -8.00
CA THR A 200 28.63 -8.13 -7.88
C THR A 200 29.38 -7.98 -9.21
N SER A 201 28.80 -8.45 -10.32
CA SER A 201 29.42 -8.45 -11.66
C SER A 201 28.45 -7.94 -12.72
N ASP A 202 28.95 -7.60 -13.91
CA ASP A 202 28.09 -7.22 -15.05
C ASP A 202 27.16 -8.36 -15.47
N ALA A 203 27.63 -9.61 -15.39
CA ALA A 203 26.80 -10.78 -15.64
C ALA A 203 25.65 -10.90 -14.61
N HIS A 204 25.92 -10.63 -13.33
CA HIS A 204 24.87 -10.62 -12.31
C HIS A 204 23.86 -9.49 -12.56
N ARG A 205 24.32 -8.29 -12.94
CA ARG A 205 23.43 -7.17 -13.28
C ARG A 205 22.56 -7.49 -14.50
N ALA A 206 23.14 -8.09 -15.54
CA ALA A 206 22.39 -8.54 -16.71
C ALA A 206 21.35 -9.62 -16.35
N ALA A 207 21.69 -10.54 -15.44
CA ALA A 207 20.73 -11.54 -14.94
C ALA A 207 19.59 -10.92 -14.12
N VAL A 208 19.86 -9.86 -13.35
CA VAL A 208 18.81 -9.08 -12.67
C VAL A 208 17.88 -8.44 -13.68
N GLN A 209 18.41 -7.76 -14.69
CA GLN A 209 17.59 -7.14 -15.73
C GLN A 209 16.73 -8.18 -16.47
N ALA A 210 17.32 -9.30 -16.88
CA ALA A 210 16.59 -10.36 -17.58
C ALA A 210 15.46 -10.98 -16.71
N PHE A 211 15.71 -11.13 -15.40
CA PHE A 211 14.68 -11.56 -14.46
C PHE A 211 13.54 -10.53 -14.37
N GLU A 212 13.86 -9.25 -14.24
CA GLU A 212 12.88 -8.18 -14.12
C GLU A 212 12.01 -8.09 -15.38
N ASP A 213 12.63 -8.11 -16.56
CA ASP A 213 11.93 -8.06 -17.86
C ASP A 213 10.97 -9.23 -18.04
N GLU A 214 11.44 -10.47 -17.82
CA GLU A 214 10.62 -11.69 -17.97
C GLU A 214 9.44 -11.71 -16.98
N VAL A 215 9.69 -11.30 -15.73
CA VAL A 215 8.63 -11.20 -14.71
C VAL A 215 7.58 -10.17 -15.11
N ILE A 216 8.02 -8.98 -15.54
CA ILE A 216 7.12 -7.90 -15.95
C ILE A 216 6.25 -8.34 -17.13
N ASP A 217 6.84 -8.97 -18.14
CA ASP A 217 6.12 -9.46 -19.32
C ASP A 217 5.03 -10.46 -18.95
N ARG A 218 5.34 -11.45 -18.10
CA ARG A 218 4.34 -12.42 -17.63
C ARG A 218 3.26 -11.80 -16.75
N LEU A 219 3.62 -10.85 -15.89
CA LEU A 219 2.65 -10.13 -15.07
C LEU A 219 1.69 -9.32 -15.93
N TYR A 220 2.16 -8.67 -17.01
CA TYR A 220 1.27 -7.96 -17.94
C TYR A 220 0.27 -8.90 -18.63
N VAL A 221 0.74 -10.05 -19.10
CA VAL A 221 -0.14 -11.07 -19.70
C VAL A 221 -1.18 -11.54 -18.70
N LEU A 222 -0.75 -11.92 -17.49
CA LEU A 222 -1.64 -12.41 -16.43
C LEU A 222 -2.64 -11.35 -15.97
N ASN A 223 -2.21 -10.10 -15.85
CA ASN A 223 -3.09 -8.99 -15.49
C ASN A 223 -4.16 -8.75 -16.57
N ALA A 224 -3.78 -8.78 -17.85
CA ALA A 224 -4.71 -8.63 -18.97
C ALA A 224 -5.70 -9.81 -19.06
N GLU A 225 -5.29 -11.03 -18.73
CA GLU A 225 -6.19 -12.18 -18.63
C GLU A 225 -7.21 -12.02 -17.48
N ARG A 226 -6.76 -11.57 -16.31
CA ARG A 226 -7.64 -11.35 -15.16
C ARG A 226 -8.63 -10.21 -15.38
N ALA A 227 -8.18 -9.11 -15.96
CA ALA A 227 -9.06 -8.01 -16.33
C ALA A 227 -10.17 -8.46 -17.29
N ARG A 228 -9.84 -9.31 -18.28
CA ARG A 228 -10.83 -9.91 -19.19
C ARG A 228 -11.82 -10.82 -18.45
N GLU A 229 -11.34 -11.61 -17.49
CA GLU A 229 -12.19 -12.49 -16.69
C GLU A 229 -13.13 -11.71 -15.75
N GLU A 230 -12.63 -10.66 -15.10
CA GLU A 230 -13.43 -9.78 -14.24
C GLU A 230 -14.52 -9.03 -15.03
N GLN A 231 -14.21 -8.62 -16.26
CA GLN A 231 -15.20 -8.05 -17.18
C GLN A 231 -16.27 -9.09 -17.56
N ARG A 232 -15.85 -10.32 -17.89
CA ARG A 232 -16.76 -11.42 -18.24
C ARG A 232 -17.71 -11.78 -17.10
N LEU A 233 -17.20 -11.78 -15.87
CA LEU A 233 -17.98 -12.08 -14.66
C LEU A 233 -18.81 -10.88 -14.17
N GLY A 234 -18.65 -9.69 -14.78
CA GLY A 234 -19.31 -8.46 -14.34
C GLY A 234 -18.82 -7.93 -12.99
N THR A 235 -17.73 -8.49 -12.47
CA THR A 235 -17.17 -8.14 -11.16
C THR A 235 -16.52 -6.77 -11.21
N ALA A 236 -15.86 -6.40 -12.32
CA ALA A 236 -15.17 -5.11 -12.46
C ALA A 236 -16.11 -3.90 -12.25
N ALA A 237 -17.34 -3.95 -12.79
CA ALA A 237 -18.34 -2.92 -12.59
C ALA A 237 -18.90 -2.88 -11.15
N ASN A 238 -18.93 -4.02 -10.46
CA ASN A 238 -19.33 -4.12 -9.06
C ASN A 238 -18.23 -3.65 -8.09
N THR A 239 -16.96 -3.87 -8.42
CA THR A 239 -15.82 -3.36 -7.63
C THR A 239 -15.71 -1.84 -7.75
N ALA A 240 -15.84 -1.29 -8.97
CA ALA A 240 -15.88 0.15 -9.19
C ALA A 240 -17.07 0.80 -8.48
N ARG A 241 -18.29 0.24 -8.59
CA ARG A 241 -19.46 0.73 -7.85
C ARG A 241 -19.32 0.60 -6.33
N ARG A 242 -18.60 -0.39 -5.82
CA ARG A 242 -18.31 -0.52 -4.38
C ARG A 242 -17.28 0.50 -3.91
N ALA A 243 -16.24 0.76 -4.69
CA ALA A 243 -15.26 1.80 -4.40
C ALA A 243 -15.91 3.21 -4.42
N ASP A 244 -16.72 3.49 -5.43
CA ASP A 244 -17.51 4.72 -5.54
C ASP A 244 -18.52 4.81 -4.38
N ALA A 245 -19.21 3.73 -4.03
CA ALA A 245 -20.12 3.71 -2.89
C ALA A 245 -19.39 3.85 -1.56
N ASP A 246 -18.19 3.30 -1.37
CA ASP A 246 -17.42 3.48 -0.14
C ASP A 246 -16.89 4.93 -0.01
N GLU A 247 -16.57 5.61 -1.13
CA GLU A 247 -16.33 7.06 -1.16
C GLU A 247 -17.62 7.87 -0.90
N GLU A 248 -18.74 7.54 -1.54
CA GLU A 248 -20.01 8.24 -1.40
C GLU A 248 -20.64 8.03 0.00
N THR A 249 -20.47 6.84 0.61
CA THR A 249 -20.90 6.56 2.00
C THR A 249 -20.07 7.36 3.01
N THR A 250 -18.82 7.71 2.69
CA THR A 250 -18.06 8.66 3.54
C THR A 250 -18.60 10.08 3.50
N ASP A 251 -19.27 10.47 2.41
CA ASP A 251 -20.00 11.73 2.31
C ASP A 251 -21.43 11.64 2.88
N ASP A 252 -22.14 10.51 2.74
CA ASP A 252 -23.54 10.34 3.19
C ASP A 252 -23.70 10.16 4.70
N ILE A 253 -22.69 9.66 5.43
CA ILE A 253 -22.71 9.71 6.91
C ILE A 253 -22.70 11.17 7.41
N ALA A 254 -22.38 12.15 6.55
CA ALA A 254 -22.49 13.58 6.84
C ALA A 254 -23.86 14.21 6.51
N GLU A 255 -24.76 13.54 5.77
CA GLU A 255 -26.12 14.05 5.44
C GLU A 255 -27.24 13.30 6.20
N THR A 256 -27.19 13.26 7.54
CA THR A 256 -28.41 13.02 8.35
C THR A 256 -28.89 14.31 9.01
N THR A 257 -29.26 15.30 8.20
CA THR A 257 -30.13 16.41 8.64
C THR A 257 -31.08 16.78 7.49
N PRO A 258 -32.41 16.84 7.70
CA PRO A 258 -33.36 17.01 6.60
C PRO A 258 -33.23 18.40 5.96
N ARG A 259 -32.96 18.43 4.64
CA ARG A 259 -32.98 19.67 3.82
C ARG A 259 -34.35 20.34 3.89
N LYS A 260 -34.43 21.52 4.52
CA LYS A 260 -35.59 22.42 4.39
C LYS A 260 -35.66 22.93 2.94
N ARG A 261 -36.76 22.63 2.25
CA ARG A 261 -37.10 23.22 0.94
C ARG A 261 -37.10 24.75 1.05
N ARG A 262 -36.24 25.42 0.26
CA ARG A 262 -36.30 26.87 0.04
C ARG A 262 -37.52 27.18 -0.82
N VAL A 263 -38.43 27.99 -0.29
CA VAL A 263 -39.52 28.63 -1.04
C VAL A 263 -38.93 29.79 -1.83
N SER A 264 -39.10 29.80 -3.16
CA SER A 264 -38.72 30.95 -3.98
C SER A 264 -39.78 32.05 -3.84
N HIS A 265 -39.39 33.23 -3.36
CA HIS A 265 -40.19 34.45 -3.54
C HIS A 265 -39.74 35.15 -4.83
N LYS A 266 -40.62 35.11 -5.84
CA LYS A 266 -40.66 36.08 -6.92
C LYS A 266 -41.45 37.29 -6.43
N ASP A 267 -40.90 38.49 -6.58
CA ASP A 267 -41.61 39.66 -7.12
C ASP A 267 -40.60 40.81 -7.27
N LYS A 268 -40.39 41.26 -8.53
CA LYS A 268 -40.86 42.55 -9.06
C LYS A 268 -40.23 43.78 -8.39
N ASN A 269 -39.34 44.46 -9.12
CA ASN A 269 -39.68 45.84 -9.48
C ASN A 269 -39.00 46.29 -10.78
N LYS A 270 -39.77 47.06 -11.55
CA LYS A 270 -39.40 47.71 -12.81
C LYS A 270 -38.75 49.07 -12.54
N ASP A 271 -37.95 49.46 -13.53
CA ASP A 271 -37.75 50.81 -14.06
C ASP A 271 -37.01 51.90 -13.27
N GLN A 272 -36.41 52.77 -14.10
CA GLN A 272 -35.60 53.98 -13.86
C GLN A 272 -34.11 53.68 -13.63
N GLY A 273 -33.16 54.07 -14.48
CA GLY A 273 -33.16 55.09 -15.52
C GLY A 273 -32.14 56.19 -15.18
N LYS A 274 -31.06 56.23 -15.98
CA LYS A 274 -30.15 57.35 -16.27
C LYS A 274 -28.91 57.61 -15.38
N LEU A 275 -27.80 57.68 -16.14
CA LEU A 275 -26.71 58.67 -16.16
C LEU A 275 -25.42 58.39 -15.36
N PHE A 276 -24.36 58.26 -16.17
CA PHE A 276 -22.91 58.20 -15.93
C PHE A 276 -22.33 56.87 -15.44
#